data_AF-A0A3D2HXS0-F1
#
_entry.id   AF-A0A3D2HXS0-F1
#
_cell.length_a   1.000
_cell.length_b   1.000
_cell.length_c   1.000
_cell.angle_alpha   90.00
_cell.angle_beta   90.00
_cell.angle_gamma   90.00
#
_symmetry.space_group_name_H-M   'P 1'
#
loop_
_entity.id
_entity.type
_entity.pdbx_description
1 polymer ?
#
loop_
_entity_poly.entity_id
_entity_poly.type
_entity_poly.pdbx_seq_one_letter_code
_entity_poly.pdbx_strand_id
1 'polypeptide(L)'
;MAHLRCDFRSEALEMNTSMTVILPEKADLSKGKVVYLLHGLEDNCTGWVRYTSVERYAREKGVALVIPEVQRSFYTDMDQGMAYFTFIHEELPEIC
;
A
#
# COMPACT_ATOMS: atom_id res chain seq x y z
N MET A 1 -3.58 -4.62 15.88
CA MET A 1 -2.73 -3.87 14.92
C MET A 1 -3.47 -2.59 14.67
N ALA A 2 -2.80 -1.46 14.56
CA ALA A 2 -3.48 -0.26 14.12
C ALA A 2 -3.80 -0.43 12.62
N HIS A 3 -5.07 -0.23 12.25
CA HIS A 3 -5.53 -0.27 10.86
C HIS A 3 -5.80 1.16 10.40
N LEU A 4 -5.04 1.63 9.42
CA LEU A 4 -5.11 3.00 8.92
C LEU A 4 -5.57 3.01 7.46
N ARG A 5 -6.58 3.83 7.17
CA ARG A 5 -6.90 4.27 5.81
C ARG A 5 -6.24 5.62 5.62
N CYS A 6 -5.36 5.72 4.64
CA CYS A 6 -4.69 6.96 4.28
C CYS A 6 -5.22 7.42 2.94
N ASP A 7 -5.85 8.60 2.91
CA ASP A 7 -6.27 9.27 1.68
C ASP A 7 -5.35 10.50 1.50
N PHE A 8 -4.68 10.59 0.35
CA PHE A 8 -3.64 11.58 0.10
C PHE A 8 -3.58 11.94 -1.40
N ARG A 9 -2.92 13.05 -1.71
CA ARG A 9 -2.63 13.44 -3.10
C ARG A 9 -1.29 12.84 -3.51
N SER A 10 -1.27 12.14 -4.65
CA SER A 10 -0.04 11.74 -5.31
C SER A 10 0.33 12.79 -6.36
N GLU A 11 1.57 13.22 -6.34
CA GLU A 11 2.19 14.06 -7.36
C GLU A 11 2.46 13.25 -8.64
N ALA A 12 2.98 12.01 -8.52
CA ALA A 12 3.29 11.17 -9.68
C ALA A 12 2.04 10.76 -10.49
N LEU A 13 0.91 10.57 -9.80
CA LEU A 13 -0.38 10.25 -10.42
C LEU A 13 -1.22 11.49 -10.73
N GLU A 14 -0.81 12.66 -10.24
CA GLU A 14 -1.57 13.91 -10.33
C GLU A 14 -3.03 13.80 -9.82
N MET A 15 -3.30 12.88 -8.89
CA MET A 15 -4.64 12.61 -8.37
C MET A 15 -4.65 12.29 -6.88
N ASN A 16 -5.82 12.43 -6.25
CA ASN A 16 -6.05 11.86 -4.94
C ASN A 16 -6.16 10.33 -5.07
N THR A 17 -5.43 9.64 -4.21
CA THR A 17 -5.40 8.19 -4.13
C THR A 17 -5.43 7.76 -2.66
N SER A 18 -5.35 6.46 -2.43
CA SER A 18 -5.37 5.92 -1.08
C SER A 18 -4.47 4.71 -0.91
N MET A 19 -4.14 4.41 0.35
CA MET A 19 -3.57 3.14 0.75
C MET A 19 -4.17 2.65 2.06
N THR A 20 -4.07 1.34 2.29
CA THR A 20 -4.33 0.74 3.61
C THR A 20 -3.01 0.38 4.27
N VAL A 21 -2.82 0.81 5.51
CA VAL A 21 -1.62 0.49 6.31
C VAL A 21 -2.03 -0.29 7.55
N ILE A 22 -1.31 -1.36 7.85
CA ILE A 22 -1.49 -2.15 9.08
C ILE A 22 -0.20 -2.09 9.89
N LEU A 23 -0.24 -1.46 11.07
CA LEU A 23 0.93 -1.25 11.93
C LEU A 23 0.89 -2.10 13.21
N PRO A 24 2.03 -2.68 13.63
CA PRO A 24 2.15 -3.27 14.96
C PRO A 24 2.04 -2.20 16.06
N GLU A 25 1.19 -2.43 17.07
CA GLU A 25 0.94 -1.44 18.16
C GLU A 25 2.05 -1.38 19.22
N LYS A 26 2.81 -2.46 19.38
CA LYS A 26 3.81 -2.62 20.45
C LYS A 26 5.19 -2.98 19.91
N ALA A 27 5.53 -2.48 18.72
CA ALA A 27 6.83 -2.71 18.10
C ALA A 27 7.66 -1.41 18.03
N ASP A 28 8.98 -1.57 18.11
CA ASP A 28 9.93 -0.52 17.74
C ASP A 28 9.86 -0.35 16.21
N LEU A 29 9.11 0.66 15.77
CA LEU A 29 8.89 0.91 14.34
C LEU A 29 10.19 1.26 13.60
N SER A 30 11.22 1.77 14.29
CA SER A 30 12.53 2.08 13.68
C SER A 30 13.27 0.83 13.16
N LYS A 31 12.86 -0.35 13.62
CA LYS A 31 13.39 -1.66 13.18
C LYS A 31 12.30 -2.55 12.58
N GLY A 32 11.12 -1.98 12.37
CA GLY A 32 9.98 -2.69 11.82
C GLY A 32 10.26 -3.16 10.39
N LYS A 33 9.87 -4.38 10.08
CA LYS A 33 9.87 -4.86 8.69
C LYS A 33 8.57 -4.42 8.03
N VAL A 34 8.68 -3.85 6.84
CA VAL A 34 7.53 -3.44 6.04
C VAL A 34 7.37 -4.41 4.87
N VAL A 35 6.13 -4.81 4.61
CA VAL A 35 5.75 -5.60 3.43
C VAL A 35 4.80 -4.74 2.58
N TYR A 36 5.23 -4.42 1.37
CA TYR A 36 4.35 -3.87 0.34
C TYR A 36 3.56 -5.02 -0.28
N LEU A 37 2.25 -5.02 -0.05
CA LEU A 37 1.38 -6.10 -0.48
C LEU A 37 0.49 -5.61 -1.63
N LEU A 38 0.89 -6.00 -2.83
CA LEU A 38 0.34 -5.54 -4.10
C LEU A 38 -0.95 -6.31 -4.46
N HIS A 39 -1.97 -5.61 -4.94
CA HIS A 39 -3.24 -6.22 -5.34
C HIS A 39 -3.22 -6.68 -6.81
N GLY A 40 -4.21 -7.48 -7.19
CA GLY A 40 -4.38 -7.95 -8.56
C GLY A 40 -5.18 -6.98 -9.43
N LEU A 41 -5.37 -7.37 -10.69
CA LEU A 41 -6.27 -6.69 -11.61
C LEU A 41 -7.70 -6.62 -11.03
N GLU A 42 -8.39 -5.49 -11.23
CA GLU A 42 -9.77 -5.20 -10.78
C GLU A 42 -9.95 -4.94 -9.29
N ASP A 43 -8.91 -5.15 -8.49
CA ASP A 43 -8.94 -4.90 -7.05
C ASP A 43 -8.41 -3.49 -6.72
N ASN A 44 -8.38 -3.19 -5.42
CA ASN A 44 -7.90 -1.92 -4.89
C ASN A 44 -7.16 -2.13 -3.56
N CYS A 45 -6.68 -1.05 -2.96
CA CYS A 45 -5.99 -1.02 -1.67
C CYS A 45 -6.75 -1.62 -0.46
N THR A 46 -8.01 -2.05 -0.60
CA THR A 46 -8.79 -2.72 0.47
C THR A 46 -8.86 -4.24 0.32
N GLY A 47 -8.52 -4.76 -0.86
CA GLY A 47 -8.79 -6.15 -1.27
C GLY A 47 -8.22 -7.19 -0.32
N TRP A 48 -6.92 -7.09 -0.01
CA TRP A 48 -6.25 -8.02 0.90
C TRP A 48 -6.88 -8.08 2.29
N VAL A 49 -7.33 -6.94 2.83
CA VAL A 49 -7.98 -6.90 4.14
C VAL A 49 -9.39 -7.48 4.11
N ARG A 50 -10.14 -7.26 3.01
CA ARG A 50 -11.52 -7.74 2.87
C ARG A 50 -11.60 -9.24 2.58
N TYR A 51 -10.68 -9.78 1.81
CA TYR A 51 -10.77 -11.14 1.28
C TYR A 51 -9.81 -12.13 1.93
N THR A 52 -9.00 -11.69 2.91
CA THR A 52 -8.08 -12.57 3.64
C THR A 52 -7.99 -12.20 5.12
N SER A 53 -7.27 -13.01 5.90
CA SER A 53 -6.91 -12.69 7.30
C SER A 53 -5.53 -12.03 7.43
N VAL A 54 -5.11 -11.21 6.45
CA VAL A 54 -3.73 -10.69 6.38
C VAL A 54 -3.27 -9.98 7.65
N GLU A 55 -4.16 -9.25 8.34
CA GLU A 55 -3.81 -8.58 9.62
C GLU A 55 -3.32 -9.57 10.67
N ARG A 56 -3.98 -10.73 10.79
CA ARG A 56 -3.61 -11.77 11.75
C ARG A 56 -2.23 -12.35 11.42
N TYR A 57 -1.95 -12.61 10.15
CA TYR A 57 -0.66 -13.13 9.71
C TYR A 57 0.46 -12.10 9.91
N ALA A 58 0.22 -10.82 9.61
CA ALA A 58 1.19 -9.75 9.84
C ALA A 58 1.54 -9.61 11.32
N ARG A 59 0.54 -9.73 12.20
CA ARG A 59 0.73 -9.71 13.66
C ARG A 59 1.63 -10.85 14.13
N GLU A 60 1.39 -12.08 13.67
CA GLU A 60 2.20 -13.26 14.00
C GLU A 60 3.66 -13.10 13.55
N LYS A 61 3.90 -12.35 12.46
CA LYS A 61 5.24 -12.09 11.92
C LYS A 61 5.88 -10.80 12.43
N GLY A 62 5.13 -9.96 13.16
CA GLY A 62 5.61 -8.66 13.63
C GLY A 62 5.98 -7.70 12.49
N VAL A 63 5.26 -7.74 11.37
CA VAL A 63 5.51 -6.89 10.20
C VAL A 63 4.42 -5.83 10.01
N ALA A 64 4.80 -4.67 9.51
CA ALA A 64 3.87 -3.68 8.98
C ALA A 64 3.48 -4.04 7.54
N LEU A 65 2.26 -3.69 7.13
CA LEU A 65 1.79 -3.83 5.76
C LEU A 65 1.47 -2.48 5.16
N VAL A 66 1.88 -2.27 3.91
CA VAL A 66 1.46 -1.15 3.06
C VAL A 66 0.76 -1.75 1.84
N ILE A 67 -0.51 -1.40 1.63
CA ILE A 67 -1.34 -1.91 0.54
C ILE A 67 -1.78 -0.70 -0.31
N PRO A 68 -1.03 -0.38 -1.39
CA PRO A 68 -1.29 0.81 -2.20
C PRO A 68 -2.39 0.57 -3.26
N GLU A 69 -2.93 1.66 -3.79
CA GLU A 69 -3.86 1.67 -4.93
C GLU A 69 -3.13 1.94 -6.24
N VAL A 70 -3.29 1.07 -7.24
CA VAL A 70 -2.72 1.29 -8.58
C VAL A 70 -3.69 1.08 -9.74
N GLN A 71 -4.99 0.99 -9.45
CA GLN A 71 -6.03 0.72 -10.43
C GLN A 71 -5.68 -0.48 -11.33
N ARG A 72 -5.88 -0.37 -12.65
CA ARG A 72 -5.62 -1.44 -13.64
C ARG A 72 -4.29 -1.21 -14.39
N SER A 73 -3.32 -0.58 -13.75
CA SER A 73 -2.08 -0.10 -14.39
C SER A 73 -1.01 -1.16 -14.62
N PHE A 74 -1.16 -2.36 -14.02
CA PHE A 74 -0.10 -3.37 -13.98
C PHE A 74 1.22 -2.82 -13.41
N TYR A 75 1.15 -1.88 -12.45
CA TYR A 75 2.33 -1.31 -11.80
C TYR A 75 3.32 -0.69 -12.80
N THR A 76 2.81 -0.11 -13.88
CA THR A 76 3.63 0.37 -15.00
C THR A 76 3.33 1.85 -15.26
N ASP A 77 4.35 2.62 -15.61
CA ASP A 77 4.14 3.96 -16.19
C ASP A 77 3.48 3.80 -17.56
N MET A 78 2.20 4.15 -17.62
CA MET A 78 1.35 3.81 -18.76
C MET A 78 1.68 4.70 -19.97
N ASP A 79 1.76 4.10 -21.16
CA ASP A 79 1.89 4.87 -22.42
C ASP A 79 0.75 5.89 -22.60
N GLN A 80 -0.47 5.48 -22.22
CA GLN A 80 -1.66 6.33 -22.17
C GLN A 80 -2.25 6.26 -20.76
N GLY A 81 -1.70 7.05 -19.82
CA GLY A 81 -2.20 7.10 -18.46
C GLY A 81 -1.23 7.78 -17.49
N MET A 82 -1.34 7.41 -16.22
CA MET A 82 -0.52 7.97 -15.14
C MET A 82 0.76 7.14 -14.91
N ALA A 83 1.72 7.76 -14.21
CA ALA A 83 3.01 7.15 -13.89
C ALA A 83 2.93 6.23 -12.65
N TYR A 84 2.25 5.09 -12.78
CA TYR A 84 2.03 4.17 -11.65
C TYR A 84 3.27 3.42 -11.17
N PHE A 85 4.26 3.19 -12.03
CA PHE A 85 5.53 2.61 -11.58
C PHE A 85 6.34 3.64 -10.80
N THR A 86 6.42 4.88 -11.31
CA THR A 86 7.03 6.00 -10.60
C THR A 86 6.37 6.20 -9.23
N PHE A 87 5.04 6.18 -9.15
CA PHE A 87 4.31 6.25 -7.88
C PHE A 87 4.73 5.15 -6.89
N ILE A 88 4.77 3.89 -7.31
CA ILE A 88 5.06 2.77 -6.41
C ILE A 88 6.54 2.67 -6.04
N HIS A 89 7.43 3.00 -6.97
CA HIS A 89 8.87 2.83 -6.81
C HIS A 89 9.52 4.00 -6.09
N GLU A 90 9.09 5.23 -6.39
CA GLU A 90 9.76 6.45 -5.94
C GLU A 90 8.91 7.19 -4.89
N GLU A 91 7.67 7.58 -5.24
CA GLU A 91 6.87 8.46 -4.38
C GLU A 91 6.34 7.75 -3.12
N LEU A 92 5.76 6.55 -3.27
CA LEU A 92 5.12 5.84 -2.17
C LEU A 92 6.10 5.57 -1.00
N PRO A 93 7.34 5.10 -1.23
CA PRO A 93 8.33 4.92 -0.14
C PRO A 93 8.71 6.21 0.59
N GLU A 94 8.55 7.40 0.00
CA GLU A 94 8.80 8.67 0.69
C GLU A 94 7.64 9.08 1.59
N ILE A 95 6.43 8.60 1.31
CA ILE A 95 5.21 8.90 2.07
C ILE A 95 5.07 8.00 3.32
N CYS A 96 5.61 6.77 3.30
CA CYS A 96 5.32 5.74 4.30
C CYS A 96 6.51 5.26 5.14
#